data_AF-A0A4R6EFJ2-F1
#
_entry.id   AF-A0A4R6EFJ2-F1
#
_cell.length_a   1.000
_cell.length_b   1.000
_cell.length_c   1.000
_cell.angle_alpha   90.00
_cell.angle_beta   90.00
_cell.angle_gamma   90.00
#
_symmetry.space_group_name_H-M   'P 1'
#
loop_
_entity.id
_entity.type
_entity.pdbx_description
1 polymer ?
#
loop_
_entity_poly.entity_id
_entity_poly.type
_entity_poly.pdbx_seq_one_letter_code
_entity_poly.pdbx_strand_id
1 'polypeptide(L)'
;MLELTPAERRDLRARAHHLSPVVTIATNGLTPAVAAEIHRSLQAHELIKIKVQGTERAQREELMEQLCKELDAAPIQHIGNVLIIWRKRLEEEKNNLTEVKAKTSTRPGTAKSAAAFAAAARRAALMRASSEKRKSGPRTPAGKPKTKR
;
A
#
# COMPACT_ATOMS: atom_id res chain seq x y z
N MET A 1 33.71 4.50 0.59
CA MET A 1 32.92 5.77 0.58
C MET A 1 32.64 6.18 -0.86
N LEU A 2 31.37 6.36 -1.21
CA LEU A 2 31.00 6.82 -2.57
C LEU A 2 31.06 8.34 -2.66
N GLU A 3 31.67 8.84 -3.73
CA GLU A 3 31.65 10.26 -4.06
C GLU A 3 30.51 10.57 -5.04
N LEU A 4 29.76 11.62 -4.74
CA LEU A 4 28.63 12.10 -5.54
C LEU A 4 28.97 13.43 -6.18
N THR A 5 28.55 13.60 -7.43
CA THR A 5 28.68 14.91 -8.10
C THR A 5 27.79 15.95 -7.42
N PRO A 6 28.14 17.26 -7.51
CA PRO A 6 27.34 18.32 -6.91
C PRO A 6 25.88 18.35 -7.42
N ALA A 7 25.65 17.98 -8.68
CA ALA A 7 24.32 17.87 -9.28
C ALA A 7 23.50 16.76 -8.60
N GLU A 8 24.03 15.54 -8.55
CA GLU A 8 23.36 14.40 -7.91
C GLU A 8 23.07 14.66 -6.43
N ARG A 9 24.02 15.31 -5.72
CA ARG A 9 23.85 15.67 -4.32
C ARG A 9 22.68 16.63 -4.11
N ARG A 10 22.47 17.58 -5.03
CA ARG A 10 21.33 18.51 -5.00
C ARG A 10 20.01 17.76 -5.20
N ASP A 11 19.95 16.85 -6.16
CA ASP A 11 18.75 16.06 -6.45
C ASP A 11 18.39 15.12 -5.29
N LEU A 12 19.40 14.45 -4.72
CA LEU A 12 19.24 13.61 -3.53
C LEU A 12 18.78 14.41 -2.31
N ARG A 13 19.31 15.63 -2.13
CA ARG A 13 18.86 16.53 -1.06
C ARG A 13 17.38 16.90 -1.22
N ALA A 14 16.95 17.26 -2.44
CA ALA A 14 15.55 17.54 -2.75
C ALA A 14 14.64 16.35 -2.41
N ARG A 15 15.02 15.13 -2.84
CA ARG A 15 14.30 13.90 -2.50
C ARG A 15 14.27 13.63 -1.01
N ALA A 16 15.38 13.88 -0.31
CA ALA A 16 15.47 13.65 1.12
C ALA A 16 14.48 14.53 1.89
N HIS A 17 14.28 15.80 1.53
CA HIS A 17 13.44 16.73 2.30
C HIS A 17 12.05 16.18 2.68
N HIS A 18 11.41 15.42 1.79
CA HIS A 18 10.08 14.84 2.01
C HIS A 18 10.07 13.53 2.83
N LEU A 19 11.22 12.90 3.04
CA LEU A 19 11.30 11.64 3.78
C LEU A 19 11.25 11.86 5.29
N SER A 20 10.65 10.92 6.02
CA SER A 20 10.78 10.82 7.47
C SER A 20 12.06 10.09 7.86
N PRO A 21 12.66 10.38 9.03
CA PRO A 21 13.75 9.57 9.57
C PRO A 21 13.30 8.12 9.79
N VAL A 22 14.07 7.17 9.26
CA VAL A 22 13.76 5.72 9.38
C VAL A 22 14.44 5.14 10.62
N VAL A 23 15.68 5.56 10.88
CA VAL A 23 16.48 5.07 12.01
C VAL A 23 16.79 6.22 12.95
N THR A 24 16.72 5.95 14.26
CA THR A 24 17.13 6.89 15.31
C THR A 24 18.27 6.28 16.13
N ILE A 25 19.39 6.98 16.20
CA ILE A 25 20.52 6.69 17.09
C ILE A 25 20.23 7.37 18.43
N ALA A 26 20.09 6.55 19.48
CA ALA A 26 19.91 7.01 20.86
C ALA A 26 21.26 7.45 21.47
N THR A 27 21.22 7.90 22.73
CA THR A 27 22.38 8.38 23.49
C THR A 27 23.50 7.33 23.68
N ASN A 28 23.17 6.04 23.52
CA ASN A 28 24.15 4.94 23.56
C ASN A 28 25.07 4.89 22.32
N GLY A 29 24.89 5.80 21.36
CA GLY A 29 25.75 5.91 20.18
C GLY A 29 25.52 4.81 19.13
N LEU A 30 26.54 4.59 18.30
CA LEU A 30 26.50 3.59 17.23
C LEU A 30 26.73 2.19 17.80
N THR A 31 25.64 1.44 17.96
CA THR A 31 25.71 0.02 18.31
C THR A 31 25.67 -0.85 17.05
N PRO A 32 26.23 -2.07 17.07
CA PRO A 32 26.20 -2.97 15.91
C PRO A 32 24.78 -3.33 15.46
N ALA A 33 23.82 -3.36 16.39
CA ALA A 33 22.40 -3.55 16.06
C ALA A 33 21.85 -2.39 15.22
N VAL A 34 22.22 -1.16 15.55
CA VAL A 34 21.81 0.03 14.78
C VAL A 34 22.52 0.08 13.43
N ALA A 35 23.80 -0.28 13.36
CA ALA A 35 24.51 -0.38 12.08
C ALA A 35 23.86 -1.41 11.14
N ALA A 36 23.46 -2.57 11.66
CA ALA A 36 22.74 -3.59 10.89
C ALA A 36 21.37 -3.10 10.39
N GLU A 37 20.63 -2.32 11.20
CA GLU A 37 19.35 -1.75 10.81
C GLU A 37 19.51 -0.64 9.75
N ILE A 38 20.54 0.20 9.88
CA ILE A 38 20.91 1.20 8.86
C ILE A 38 21.24 0.50 7.55
N HIS A 39 22.01 -0.60 7.60
CA HIS A 39 22.34 -1.40 6.41
C HIS A 39 21.07 -1.94 5.73
N ARG A 40 20.15 -2.54 6.49
CA ARG A 40 18.87 -3.03 5.98
C ARG A 40 18.02 -1.91 5.38
N SER A 41 17.97 -0.77 6.04
CA SER A 41 17.24 0.41 5.58
C SER A 41 17.81 0.98 4.28
N LEU A 42 19.13 1.04 4.14
CA LEU A 42 19.82 1.43 2.91
C LEU A 42 19.51 0.47 1.76
N GLN A 43 19.45 -0.83 2.01
CA GLN A 43 19.07 -1.82 0.99
C GLN A 43 17.61 -1.68 0.55
N ALA A 44 16.72 -1.22 1.42
CA ALA A 44 15.30 -1.05 1.09
C ALA A 44 15.02 0.27 0.36
N HIS A 45 15.57 1.37 0.86
CA HIS A 45 15.18 2.72 0.46
C HIS A 45 16.23 3.51 -0.32
N GLU A 46 17.49 3.03 -0.35
CA GLU A 46 18.67 3.66 -0.99
C GLU A 46 19.06 5.02 -0.39
N LEU A 47 18.10 5.90 -0.12
CA LEU A 47 18.22 7.20 0.53
C LEU A 47 17.51 7.16 1.88
N ILE A 48 18.23 7.43 2.96
CA ILE A 48 17.65 7.43 4.30
C ILE A 48 18.04 8.67 5.11
N LYS A 49 17.15 9.04 6.02
CA LYS A 49 17.40 10.02 7.09
C LYS A 49 17.61 9.28 8.40
N ILE A 50 18.69 9.62 9.09
CA ILE A 50 19.02 9.07 10.40
C ILE A 50 18.94 10.22 11.41
N LYS A 51 18.15 10.05 12.47
CA LYS A 51 18.08 11.02 13.57
C LYS A 51 19.09 10.62 14.65
N VAL A 52 19.94 11.53 15.09
CA VAL A 52 20.94 11.29 16.14
C VAL A 52 20.57 12.09 17.38
N GLN A 53 20.53 11.46 18.55
CA GLN A 53 20.20 12.12 19.82
C GLN A 53 21.46 12.31 20.69
N GLY A 54 21.58 13.47 21.34
CA GLY A 54 22.59 13.70 22.38
C GLY A 54 24.05 13.87 21.91
N THR A 55 24.30 13.88 20.61
CA THR A 55 25.66 13.99 20.04
C THR A 55 25.98 15.41 19.58
N GLU A 56 27.20 15.92 19.80
CA GLU A 56 27.66 17.24 19.35
C GLU A 56 27.95 17.28 17.84
N ARG A 57 28.13 18.49 17.28
CA ARG A 57 28.32 18.64 15.82
C ARG A 57 29.53 17.87 15.29
N ALA A 58 30.69 17.98 15.95
CA ALA A 58 31.92 17.30 15.52
C ALA A 58 31.77 15.78 15.54
N GLN A 59 31.22 15.24 16.64
CA GLN A 59 30.96 13.81 16.78
C GLN A 59 29.96 13.28 15.74
N ARG A 60 28.97 14.08 15.31
CA ARG A 60 28.03 13.68 14.25
C ARG A 60 28.69 13.59 12.88
N GLU A 61 29.63 14.49 12.58
CA GLU A 61 30.39 14.46 11.33
C GLU A 61 31.29 13.21 11.30
N GLU A 62 31.96 12.89 12.42
CA GLU A 62 32.74 11.66 12.58
C GLU A 62 31.87 10.39 12.47
N LEU A 63 30.70 10.36 13.12
CA LEU A 63 29.73 9.27 13.02
C LEU A 63 29.27 9.04 11.59
N MET A 64 28.99 10.12 10.86
CA MET A 64 28.58 10.05 9.47
C MET A 64 29.70 9.46 8.60
N GLU A 65 30.94 9.90 8.84
CA GLU A 65 32.11 9.41 8.11
C GLU A 65 32.38 7.93 8.40
N GLN A 66 32.31 7.51 9.67
CA GLN A 66 32.42 6.12 10.10
C GLN A 66 31.35 5.24 9.42
N LEU A 67 30.07 5.65 9.47
CA LEU A 67 28.98 4.93 8.80
C LEU A 67 29.19 4.83 7.28
N CYS A 68 29.67 5.90 6.64
CA CYS A 68 29.92 5.90 5.19
C CYS A 68 31.11 5.00 4.81
N LYS A 69 32.11 4.86 5.70
CA LYS A 69 33.23 3.94 5.53
C LYS A 69 32.80 2.47 5.72
N GLU A 70 32.01 2.18 6.75
CA GLU A 70 31.56 0.81 7.04
C GLU A 70 30.54 0.27 6.04
N LEU A 71 29.63 1.12 5.55
CA LEU A 71 28.48 0.70 4.75
C LEU A 71 28.64 1.01 3.25
N ASP A 72 29.80 1.53 2.84
CA ASP A 72 30.07 2.06 1.51
C ASP A 72 28.95 2.97 0.99
N ALA A 73 28.56 3.92 1.84
CA ALA A 73 27.57 4.93 1.53
C ALA A 73 28.23 6.27 1.15
N ALA A 74 27.44 7.14 0.54
CA ALA A 74 27.78 8.53 0.25
C ALA A 74 27.08 9.47 1.24
N PRO A 75 27.79 10.38 1.90
CA PRO A 75 27.17 11.43 2.68
C PRO A 75 26.66 12.54 1.75
N ILE A 76 25.45 13.01 2.02
CA ILE A 76 24.84 14.10 1.25
C ILE A 76 24.90 15.40 2.04
N GLN A 77 24.41 15.36 3.27
CA GLN A 77 24.19 16.55 4.10
C GLN A 77 23.90 16.11 5.55
N HIS A 78 24.32 16.89 6.54
CA HIS A 78 23.70 16.89 7.85
C HIS A 78 22.87 18.16 8.08
N ILE A 79 21.73 18.00 8.76
CA ILE A 79 20.82 19.09 9.09
C ILE A 79 20.52 18.97 10.58
N GLY A 80 21.18 19.79 11.41
CA GLY A 80 21.04 19.74 12.86
C GLY A 80 21.42 18.36 13.40
N ASN A 81 20.40 17.62 13.85
CA ASN A 81 20.53 16.26 14.39
C ASN A 81 20.12 15.16 13.41
N VAL A 82 19.85 15.49 12.14
CA VAL A 82 19.50 14.53 11.10
C VAL A 82 20.67 14.39 10.12
N LEU A 83 21.08 13.15 9.85
CA LEU A 83 22.07 12.79 8.85
C LEU A 83 21.35 12.23 7.61
N ILE A 84 21.81 12.63 6.43
CA ILE A 84 21.29 12.14 5.15
C ILE A 84 22.40 11.38 4.45
N ILE A 85 22.17 10.08 4.25
CA ILE A 85 23.10 9.17 3.59
C ILE A 85 22.40 8.44 2.45
N TRP A 86 23.18 8.10 1.43
CA TRP A 86 22.69 7.39 0.25
C TRP A 86 23.64 6.28 -0.18
N ARG A 87 23.08 5.19 -0.67
CA ARG A 87 23.83 4.08 -1.27
C ARG A 87 23.14 3.62 -2.55
N LYS A 88 23.91 3.46 -3.63
CA LYS A 88 23.41 2.82 -4.85
C LYS A 88 23.10 1.36 -4.54
N ARG A 89 21.88 0.91 -4.83
CA ARG A 89 21.55 -0.52 -4.81
C ARG A 89 22.39 -1.24 -5.85
N LEU A 90 23.08 -2.31 -5.46
CA LEU A 90 23.59 -3.28 -6.42
C LEU A 90 22.36 -3.97 -7.01
N GLU A 91 22.07 -3.70 -8.28
CA GLU A 91 21.03 -4.40 -9.02
C GLU A 91 21.42 -5.87 -9.14
N GLU A 92 21.03 -6.69 -8.17
CA GLU A 92 20.63 -8.04 -8.50
C GLU A 92 19.24 -7.94 -9.13
N GLU A 93 19.25 -7.83 -10.47
CA GLU A 93 18.16 -8.15 -11.40
C GLU A 93 16.74 -7.92 -10.86
N LYS A 94 16.30 -6.66 -10.82
CA LYS A 94 14.87 -6.35 -10.81
C LYS A 94 14.38 -5.88 -12.18
N ASN A 95 14.71 -6.67 -13.19
CA ASN A 95 13.94 -6.72 -14.44
C ASN A 95 12.56 -7.40 -14.28
N ASN A 96 12.10 -7.68 -13.04
CA ASN A 96 10.88 -8.45 -12.78
C ASN A 96 9.78 -7.72 -11.99
N LEU A 97 9.85 -6.39 -11.77
CA LEU A 97 8.80 -5.67 -11.01
C LEU A 97 8.13 -4.50 -11.73
N THR A 98 8.57 -4.13 -12.94
CA THR A 98 7.91 -3.09 -13.74
C THR A 98 6.68 -3.59 -14.52
N GLU A 99 6.39 -4.90 -14.52
CA GLU A 99 5.21 -5.45 -15.23
C GLU A 99 4.03 -5.85 -14.34
N VAL A 100 4.10 -5.70 -13.00
CA VAL A 100 3.03 -6.18 -12.09
C VAL A 100 2.22 -5.06 -11.40
N LYS A 101 2.49 -3.78 -11.68
CA LYS A 101 1.74 -2.64 -11.08
C LYS A 101 0.92 -1.83 -12.11
N ALA A 102 0.32 -2.50 -13.08
CA ALA A 102 -0.76 -1.92 -13.91
C ALA A 102 -2.03 -2.79 -13.97
N LYS A 103 -2.15 -3.85 -13.15
CA LYS A 103 -3.36 -4.70 -13.07
C LYS A 103 -3.67 -5.13 -11.64
N THR A 104 -4.03 -4.17 -10.77
CA THR A 104 -4.94 -4.43 -9.63
C THR A 104 -5.38 -3.10 -9.02
N SER A 105 -6.46 -2.56 -9.57
CA SER A 105 -7.53 -1.90 -8.83
C SER A 105 -8.78 -1.81 -9.71
N THR A 106 -9.30 -2.97 -10.09
CA THR A 106 -10.74 -3.09 -10.40
C THR A 106 -11.18 -4.42 -9.83
N ARG A 107 -11.59 -4.40 -8.56
CA ARG A 107 -12.40 -5.50 -8.03
C ARG A 107 -13.68 -5.54 -8.89
N PRO A 108 -14.06 -6.67 -9.51
CA PRO A 108 -15.43 -6.82 -9.99
C PRO A 108 -16.28 -7.00 -8.74
N GLY A 109 -16.73 -5.88 -8.17
CA GLY A 109 -17.75 -5.90 -7.15
C GLY A 109 -19.00 -6.52 -7.77
N THR A 110 -19.28 -7.76 -7.42
CA THR A 110 -20.59 -8.39 -7.59
C THR A 110 -21.61 -7.61 -6.77
N ALA A 111 -22.08 -6.50 -7.30
CA ALA A 111 -23.28 -5.82 -6.86
C ALA A 111 -24.28 -5.96 -8.00
N LYS A 112 -24.85 -7.15 -8.13
CA LYS A 112 -26.10 -7.36 -8.86
C LYS A 112 -27.12 -6.52 -8.11
N SER A 113 -27.36 -5.32 -8.62
CA SER A 113 -28.18 -4.28 -8.01
C SER A 113 -29.52 -4.87 -7.56
N ALA A 114 -30.02 -4.38 -6.42
CA ALA A 114 -31.36 -4.72 -5.90
C ALA A 114 -32.47 -4.55 -6.97
N ALA A 115 -32.23 -3.74 -8.00
CA ALA A 115 -33.10 -3.59 -9.17
C ALA A 115 -33.24 -4.86 -10.04
N ALA A 116 -32.19 -5.68 -10.18
CA ALA A 116 -32.24 -6.92 -10.98
C ALA A 116 -33.04 -8.03 -10.28
N PHE A 117 -32.98 -8.11 -8.95
CA PHE A 117 -33.81 -9.04 -8.16
C PHE A 117 -35.29 -8.60 -8.14
N ALA A 118 -35.56 -7.30 -8.06
CA ALA A 118 -36.94 -6.77 -8.13
C ALA A 118 -37.59 -6.98 -9.52
N ALA A 119 -36.81 -6.90 -10.60
CA ALA A 119 -37.30 -7.15 -11.96
C ALA A 119 -37.65 -8.63 -12.20
N ALA A 120 -36.90 -9.57 -11.61
CA ALA A 120 -37.17 -11.01 -11.73
C ALA A 120 -38.47 -11.42 -11.00
N ALA A 121 -38.74 -10.84 -9.82
CA ALA A 121 -39.97 -11.11 -9.07
C ALA A 121 -41.24 -10.59 -9.78
N ARG A 122 -41.17 -9.41 -10.41
CA ARG A 122 -42.30 -8.84 -11.17
C ARG A 122 -42.63 -9.67 -12.43
N ARG A 123 -41.62 -10.24 -13.09
CA ARG A 123 -41.80 -11.06 -14.30
C ARG A 123 -42.40 -12.43 -13.99
N ALA A 124 -42.05 -13.03 -12.85
CA ALA A 124 -42.62 -14.30 -12.38
C ALA A 124 -44.10 -14.16 -11.94
N ALA A 125 -44.48 -13.04 -11.31
CA ALA A 125 -45.85 -12.78 -10.90
C ALA A 125 -46.81 -12.61 -12.10
N LEU A 126 -46.38 -11.91 -13.17
CA LEU A 126 -47.15 -11.75 -14.41
C LEU A 126 -47.35 -13.07 -15.17
N MET A 127 -46.37 -13.99 -15.12
CA MET A 127 -46.48 -15.32 -15.71
C MET A 127 -47.44 -16.23 -14.94
N ARG A 128 -47.47 -16.17 -13.59
CA ARG A 128 -48.49 -16.89 -12.78
C ARG A 128 -49.90 -16.30 -12.94
N ALA A 129 -50.02 -14.97 -13.04
CA ALA A 129 -51.31 -14.32 -13.30
C ALA A 129 -51.87 -14.65 -14.71
N SER A 130 -51.00 -14.83 -15.71
CA SER A 130 -51.39 -15.21 -17.07
C SER A 130 -51.70 -16.70 -17.21
N SER A 131 -51.13 -17.58 -16.39
CA SER A 131 -51.44 -19.02 -16.38
C SER A 131 -52.71 -19.34 -15.58
N GLU A 132 -53.02 -18.59 -14.52
CA GLU A 132 -54.28 -18.69 -13.76
C GLU A 132 -55.49 -18.25 -14.61
N LYS A 133 -55.32 -17.20 -15.44
CA LYS A 133 -56.39 -16.69 -16.33
C LYS A 133 -56.66 -17.58 -17.55
N ARG A 134 -55.81 -18.58 -17.83
CA ARG A 134 -56.02 -19.61 -18.86
C ARG A 134 -56.56 -20.93 -18.31
N LYS A 135 -56.68 -21.10 -16.99
CA LYS A 135 -57.18 -22.34 -16.34
C LYS A 135 -58.59 -22.21 -15.71
N SER A 136 -59.20 -21.02 -15.74
CA SER A 136 -60.59 -20.77 -15.35
C SER A 136 -61.51 -20.50 -16.56
N GLY A 137 -61.68 -21.51 -17.41
CA GLY A 137 -62.94 -21.71 -18.15
C GLY A 137 -63.97 -22.40 -17.24
N PRO A 138 -65.29 -22.22 -17.44
CA PRO A 138 -66.29 -22.32 -16.37
C PRO A 138 -66.43 -23.76 -15.87
N ARG A 139 -66.20 -23.96 -14.57
CA ARG A 139 -66.62 -25.18 -13.86
C ARG A 139 -67.76 -24.80 -12.93
N THR A 140 -68.98 -25.05 -13.38
CA THR A 140 -70.17 -25.11 -12.54
C THR A 140 -70.00 -26.24 -11.52
N PRO A 141 -70.28 -26.00 -10.23
CA PRO A 141 -71.00 -27.03 -9.50
C PRO A 141 -71.94 -26.41 -8.44
N ALA A 142 -73.25 -26.48 -8.69
CA ALA A 142 -74.27 -26.19 -7.67
C ALA A 142 -75.28 -27.34 -7.61
N GLY A 143 -74.89 -28.40 -6.90
CA GLY A 143 -75.76 -29.52 -6.53
C GLY A 143 -76.13 -29.45 -5.05
N LYS A 144 -77.41 -29.13 -4.79
CA LYS A 144 -78.21 -29.17 -3.55
C LYS A 144 -77.79 -30.22 -2.49
N PRO A 145 -78.09 -29.98 -1.19
CA PRO A 145 -79.32 -30.55 -0.66
C PRO A 145 -80.14 -29.62 0.25
N LYS A 146 -81.45 -29.86 0.22
CA LYS A 146 -82.48 -29.30 1.11
C LYS A 146 -82.32 -29.87 2.52
N THR A 147 -82.45 -29.03 3.55
CA THR A 147 -82.73 -29.46 4.92
C THR A 147 -84.00 -28.80 5.43
N LYS A 148 -85.08 -29.58 5.40
CA LYS A 148 -86.18 -29.72 6.37
C LYS A 148 -86.55 -28.51 7.27
N ARG A 149 -87.69 -27.87 6.98
CA ARG A 149 -88.83 -27.71 7.91
C ARG A 149 -90.06 -27.23 7.16
#